data_AF-A0A7C3JVE5-F1
#
_entry.id   AF-A0A7C3JVE5-F1
#
_cell.length_a   1.000
_cell.length_b   1.000
_cell.length_c   1.000
_cell.angle_alpha   90.00
_cell.angle_beta   90.00
_cell.angle_gamma   90.00
#
_symmetry.space_group_name_H-M   'P 1'
#
loop_
_entity.id
_entity.type
_entity.pdbx_description
1 polymer ?
#
loop_
_entity_poly.entity_id
_entity_poly.type
_entity_poly.pdbx_seq_one_letter_code
_entity_poly.pdbx_strand_id
1 'polypeptide(L)'
;MLDRTDKTLATIAENWLAQFERALAELDDVLFTTLFHSDSHWRDLLALTWQIRTVNGLDAILGALKAHVGRTHPSGFRTDPHRTAPRYVTRAGTNAIEAIFRFETTEGRG
;
A
#
# COMPACT_ATOMS: atom_id res chain seq x y z
N MET A 1 -27.10 10.08 -4.16
CA MET A 1 -26.69 8.71 -4.51
C MET A 1 -25.16 8.57 -4.66
N LEU A 2 -24.36 9.34 -3.91
CA LEU A 2 -22.89 9.29 -3.94
C LEU A 2 -22.30 8.58 -2.68
N ASP A 3 -22.97 8.72 -1.53
CA ASP A 3 -22.52 8.21 -0.22
C ASP A 3 -22.26 6.68 -0.15
N ARG A 4 -23.05 5.85 -0.84
CA ARG A 4 -22.92 4.38 -0.74
C ARG A 4 -21.70 3.84 -1.50
N THR A 5 -21.40 4.41 -2.66
CA THR A 5 -20.25 4.00 -3.47
C THR A 5 -18.96 4.39 -2.79
N ASP A 6 -18.88 5.62 -2.26
CA ASP A 6 -17.69 6.12 -1.56
C ASP A 6 -17.38 5.27 -0.32
N LYS A 7 -18.40 4.93 0.49
CA LYS A 7 -18.26 4.00 1.63
C LYS A 7 -17.77 2.62 1.21
N THR A 8 -18.20 2.14 0.04
CA THR A 8 -17.77 0.83 -0.49
C THR A 8 -16.30 0.86 -0.90
N LEU A 9 -15.85 1.92 -1.59
CA LEU A 9 -14.45 2.07 -2.01
C LEU A 9 -13.51 2.24 -0.82
N ALA A 10 -13.93 3.01 0.19
CA ALA A 10 -13.19 3.13 1.44
C ALA A 10 -13.03 1.75 2.12
N THR A 11 -14.11 0.98 2.21
CA THR A 11 -14.05 -0.37 2.80
C THR A 11 -13.10 -1.29 2.04
N ILE A 12 -13.11 -1.25 0.70
CA ILE A 12 -12.19 -2.05 -0.13
C ILE A 12 -10.73 -1.65 0.14
N ALA A 13 -10.43 -0.35 0.16
CA ALA A 13 -9.08 0.15 0.41
C ALA A 13 -8.59 -0.20 1.83
N GLU A 14 -9.40 0.02 2.86
CA GLU A 14 -9.06 -0.30 4.25
C GLU A 14 -8.81 -1.81 4.43
N ASN A 15 -9.62 -2.67 3.80
CA ASN A 15 -9.40 -4.12 3.86
C ASN A 15 -8.09 -4.54 3.19
N TRP A 16 -7.70 -3.90 2.08
CA TRP A 16 -6.41 -4.16 1.45
C TRP A 16 -5.25 -3.67 2.34
N LEU A 17 -5.35 -2.46 2.90
CA LEU A 17 -4.35 -1.88 3.80
C LEU A 17 -4.14 -2.72 5.07
N ALA A 18 -5.22 -3.23 5.68
CA ALA A 18 -5.15 -4.10 6.85
C ALA A 18 -4.46 -5.44 6.53
N GLN A 19 -4.74 -6.04 5.36
CA GLN A 19 -4.05 -7.25 4.92
C GLN A 19 -2.58 -6.98 4.60
N PHE A 20 -2.27 -5.82 4.00
CA PHE A 20 -0.90 -5.40 3.73
C PHE A 20 -0.11 -5.20 5.01
N GLU A 21 -0.65 -4.50 6.00
CA GLU A 21 -0.01 -4.35 7.32
C GLU A 21 0.27 -5.70 7.98
N ARG A 22 -0.70 -6.62 7.93
CA ARG A 22 -0.51 -7.98 8.45
C ARG A 22 0.59 -8.73 7.71
N ALA A 23 0.62 -8.66 6.38
CA ALA A 23 1.67 -9.30 5.58
C ALA A 23 3.06 -8.76 5.93
N LEU A 24 3.18 -7.45 6.14
CA LEU A 24 4.43 -6.81 6.58
C LEU A 24 4.85 -7.24 8.00
N ALA A 25 3.90 -7.32 8.93
CA ALA A 25 4.17 -7.67 10.32
C ALA A 25 4.55 -9.15 10.49
N GLU A 26 3.90 -10.05 9.75
CA GLU A 26 4.12 -11.50 9.83
C GLU A 26 5.18 -12.01 8.84
N LEU A 27 5.67 -11.15 7.93
CA LEU A 27 6.48 -11.55 6.78
C LEU A 27 5.81 -12.68 5.97
N ASP A 28 4.49 -12.61 5.80
CA ASP A 28 3.66 -13.66 5.20
C ASP A 28 3.75 -13.61 3.66
N ASP A 29 4.62 -14.44 3.10
CA ASP A 29 4.86 -14.58 1.66
C ASP A 29 3.60 -14.91 0.87
N VAL A 30 2.76 -15.79 1.42
CA VAL A 30 1.55 -16.21 0.75
C VAL A 30 0.61 -15.02 0.64
N LEU A 31 0.37 -14.31 1.75
CA LEU A 31 -0.49 -13.13 1.74
C LEU A 31 0.08 -12.02 0.84
N PHE A 32 1.40 -11.82 0.83
CA PHE A 32 2.03 -10.87 -0.07
C PHE A 32 1.74 -11.14 -1.55
N THR A 33 1.81 -12.41 -1.99
CA THR A 33 1.55 -12.77 -3.39
C THR A 33 0.10 -12.57 -3.81
N THR A 34 -0.85 -12.51 -2.87
CA THR A 34 -2.26 -12.22 -3.19
C THR A 34 -2.57 -10.73 -3.26
N LEU A 35 -1.74 -9.87 -2.64
CA LEU A 35 -1.96 -8.42 -2.56
C LEU A 35 -1.40 -7.66 -3.76
N PHE A 36 -0.47 -8.24 -4.49
CA PHE A 36 0.24 -7.60 -5.60
C PHE A 36 0.03 -8.37 -6.91
N HIS A 37 -0.21 -7.64 -7.99
CA HIS A 37 -0.15 -8.20 -9.34
C HIS A 37 1.31 -8.54 -9.70
N SER A 38 1.53 -9.58 -10.52
CA SER A 38 2.89 -10.00 -10.94
C SER A 38 3.70 -8.86 -11.57
N ASP A 39 3.04 -8.01 -12.35
CA ASP A 39 3.59 -6.82 -13.01
C ASP A 39 3.37 -5.51 -12.20
N SER A 40 3.37 -5.58 -10.87
CA SER A 40 3.21 -4.39 -10.02
C SER A 40 4.49 -3.56 -9.97
N HIS A 41 4.32 -2.28 -9.63
CA HIS A 41 5.43 -1.36 -9.41
C HIS A 41 5.33 -0.74 -8.03
N TRP A 42 6.43 -0.73 -7.29
CA TRP A 42 6.54 -0.07 -5.99
C TRP A 42 7.51 1.11 -6.10
N ARG A 43 7.06 2.29 -5.68
CA ARG A 43 7.93 3.46 -5.59
C ARG A 43 8.06 3.87 -4.15
N ASP A 44 9.27 3.71 -3.61
CA ASP A 44 9.63 4.26 -2.32
C ASP A 44 10.07 5.72 -2.49
N LEU A 45 9.43 6.62 -1.75
CA LEU A 45 9.71 8.05 -1.71
C LEU A 45 10.23 8.40 -0.31
N LEU A 46 11.41 7.87 0.03
CA LEU A 46 12.09 8.06 1.33
C LEU A 46 11.45 7.36 2.53
N ALA A 47 10.36 6.60 2.36
CA ALA A 47 9.62 6.01 3.46
C ALA A 47 10.32 4.81 4.11
N LEU A 48 10.87 3.89 3.30
CA LEU A 48 11.49 2.66 3.82
C LEU A 48 13.02 2.68 3.69
N THR A 49 13.53 3.34 2.66
CA THR A 49 14.94 3.31 2.27
C THR A 49 15.67 4.64 2.43
N TRP A 50 14.96 5.74 2.71
CA TRP A 50 15.50 7.11 2.58
C TRP A 50 16.03 7.44 1.16
N GLN A 51 15.58 6.70 0.14
CA GLN A 51 15.91 6.92 -1.26
C GLN A 51 14.64 7.08 -2.10
N ILE A 52 14.76 7.76 -3.24
CA ILE A 52 13.73 7.75 -4.29
C ILE A 52 14.05 6.57 -5.20
N ARG A 53 13.30 5.48 -5.06
CA ARG A 53 13.56 4.24 -5.80
C ARG A 53 12.28 3.63 -6.33
N THR A 54 12.33 3.14 -7.57
CA THR A 54 11.27 2.31 -8.15
C THR A 54 11.75 0.87 -8.24
N VAL A 55 10.89 -0.07 -7.85
CA VAL A 55 11.07 -1.51 -7.94
C VAL A 55 9.92 -2.08 -8.77
N ASN A 56 10.23 -2.98 -9.68
CA ASN A 56 9.27 -3.52 -10.65
C ASN A 56 9.19 -5.04 -10.52
N GLY A 57 7.96 -5.57 -10.54
CA GLY A 57 7.67 -6.99 -10.44
C GLY A 57 7.52 -7.47 -9.00
N LEU A 58 6.58 -8.39 -8.80
CA LEU A 58 6.21 -8.95 -7.50
C LEU A 58 7.41 -9.37 -6.66
N ASP A 59 8.26 -10.26 -7.18
CA ASP A 59 9.40 -10.82 -6.42
C ASP A 59 10.36 -9.74 -5.92
N ALA A 60 10.65 -8.75 -6.76
CA ALA A 60 11.54 -7.65 -6.40
C ALA A 60 10.91 -6.74 -5.34
N ILE A 61 9.59 -6.48 -5.44
CA ILE A 61 8.85 -5.70 -4.44
C ILE A 61 8.89 -6.41 -3.09
N LEU A 62 8.59 -7.71 -3.03
CA LEU A 62 8.60 -8.46 -1.78
C LEU A 62 9.99 -8.51 -1.16
N GLY A 63 11.02 -8.74 -1.97
CA GLY A 63 12.41 -8.67 -1.50
C GLY A 63 12.76 -7.31 -0.89
N ALA A 64 12.35 -6.22 -1.54
CA ALA A 64 12.61 -4.86 -1.06
C ALA A 64 11.84 -4.56 0.24
N LEU A 65 10.55 -4.92 0.34
CA LEU A 65 9.76 -4.71 1.54
C LEU A 65 10.36 -5.48 2.73
N LYS A 66 10.60 -6.78 2.58
CA LYS A 66 11.16 -7.64 3.63
C LYS A 66 12.53 -7.15 4.13
N ALA A 67 13.37 -6.63 3.24
CA ALA A 67 14.68 -6.11 3.59
C ALA A 67 14.63 -4.87 4.52
N HIS A 68 13.50 -4.16 4.59
CA HIS A 68 13.40 -2.89 5.30
C HIS A 68 12.37 -2.87 6.43
N VAL A 69 11.31 -3.68 6.36
CA VAL A 69 10.21 -3.68 7.35
C VAL A 69 10.67 -4.02 8.77
N GLY A 70 11.68 -4.87 8.92
CA GLY A 70 12.25 -5.21 10.23
C GLY A 70 12.99 -4.07 10.91
N ARG A 71 13.37 -3.01 10.17
CA ARG A 71 14.00 -1.81 10.72
C ARG A 71 12.99 -0.68 10.89
N THR A 72 12.11 -0.50 9.92
CA THR A 72 11.19 0.66 9.90
C THR A 72 9.89 0.42 10.63
N HIS A 73 9.52 -0.84 10.89
CA HIS A 73 8.29 -1.26 11.56
C HIS A 73 7.04 -0.47 11.11
N PRO A 74 6.74 -0.45 9.79
CA PRO A 74 5.63 0.32 9.29
C PRO A 74 4.31 -0.25 9.82
N SER A 75 3.44 0.62 10.33
CA SER A 75 2.16 0.23 10.94
C SER A 75 1.11 1.34 10.87
N GLY A 76 -0.13 0.99 11.24
CA GLY A 76 -1.25 1.91 11.28
C GLY A 76 -1.71 2.35 9.89
N PHE A 77 -1.65 1.45 8.90
CA PHE A 77 -2.07 1.77 7.54
C PHE A 77 -3.58 2.02 7.49
N ARG A 78 -3.97 3.23 7.06
CA ARG A 78 -5.38 3.66 7.00
C ARG A 78 -5.57 4.78 6.01
N THR A 79 -6.74 4.89 5.39
CA THR A 79 -7.04 6.02 4.51
C THR A 79 -6.93 7.35 5.25
N ASP A 80 -6.45 8.40 4.58
CA ASP A 80 -6.30 9.72 5.19
C ASP A 80 -7.58 10.56 4.95
N PRO A 81 -8.36 10.88 6.01
CA PRO A 81 -9.59 11.67 5.87
C PRO A 81 -9.32 13.12 5.42
N HIS A 82 -8.07 13.59 5.46
CA HIS A 82 -7.65 14.92 4.99
C HIS A 82 -7.08 14.91 3.57
N ARG A 83 -7.25 13.81 2.83
CA ARG A 83 -6.83 13.65 1.43
C ARG A 83 -8.01 13.24 0.56
N THR A 84 -7.79 13.19 -0.75
CA THR A 84 -8.79 12.71 -1.70
C THR A 84 -9.22 11.30 -1.33
N ALA A 85 -10.52 11.12 -1.10
CA ALA A 85 -11.09 9.83 -0.74
C ALA A 85 -10.88 8.79 -1.85
N PRO A 86 -10.89 7.48 -1.52
CA PRO A 86 -10.76 6.42 -2.51
C PRO A 86 -11.77 6.55 -3.65
N ARG A 87 -11.28 6.42 -4.88
CA ARG A 87 -12.08 6.68 -6.08
C ARG A 87 -11.66 5.78 -7.24
N TYR A 88 -12.58 5.56 -8.18
CA TYR A 88 -12.24 4.95 -9.45
C TYR A 88 -11.37 5.89 -10.29
N VAL A 89 -10.33 5.34 -10.87
CA VAL A 89 -9.45 6.00 -11.84
C VAL A 89 -9.11 5.04 -12.97
N THR A 90 -8.62 5.59 -14.07
CA THR A 90 -7.94 4.81 -15.12
C THR A 90 -6.45 5.12 -15.07
N ARG A 91 -5.61 4.09 -14.97
CA ARG A 91 -4.16 4.18 -14.96
C ARG A 91 -3.61 3.24 -16.03
N ALA A 92 -2.87 3.81 -17.00
CA ALA A 92 -2.35 3.06 -18.14
C ALA A 92 -3.41 2.20 -18.88
N GLY A 93 -4.65 2.69 -18.99
CA GLY A 93 -5.75 1.96 -19.63
C GLY A 93 -6.48 0.94 -18.74
N THR A 94 -6.03 0.73 -17.51
CA THR A 94 -6.65 -0.19 -16.54
C THR A 94 -7.49 0.58 -15.53
N ASN A 95 -8.71 0.11 -15.26
CA ASN A 95 -9.55 0.63 -14.18
C ASN A 95 -8.99 0.19 -12.83
N ALA A 96 -8.84 1.14 -11.91
CA ALA A 96 -8.29 0.90 -10.59
C ALA A 96 -9.00 1.74 -9.53
N ILE A 97 -8.86 1.35 -8.26
CA ILE A 97 -9.17 2.20 -7.12
C ILE A 97 -7.87 2.92 -6.74
N GLU A 98 -7.89 4.25 -6.74
CA GLU A 98 -6.83 5.06 -6.17
C GLU A 98 -7.18 5.39 -4.73
N ALA A 99 -6.29 5.05 -3.79
CA ALA A 99 -6.42 5.38 -2.38
C ALA A 99 -5.19 6.14 -1.89
N ILE A 100 -5.42 7.22 -1.15
CA ILE A 100 -4.36 7.94 -0.43
C ILE A 100 -4.51 7.59 1.05
N PHE A 101 -3.42 7.13 1.65
CA PHE A 101 -3.40 6.59 3.00
C PHE A 101 -2.23 7.17 3.77
N ARG A 102 -2.27 6.98 5.08
CA ARG A 102 -1.21 7.34 6.03
C ARG A 102 -0.76 6.10 6.79
N PHE A 103 0.47 6.14 7.28
CA PHE A 103 1.06 5.12 8.14
C PHE A 103 2.18 5.74 8.98
N GLU A 104 2.73 4.97 9.90
CA GLU A 104 3.86 5.40 10.72
C GLU A 104 4.98 4.37 10.64
N THR A 105 6.21 4.85 10.80
CA THR A 105 7.43 4.06 10.96
C THR A 105 8.13 4.48 12.25
N THR A 106 9.19 3.80 12.65
CA THR A 106 10.03 4.23 13.77
C THR A 106 10.64 5.62 13.60
N GLU A 107 10.83 6.06 12.35
CA GLU A 107 11.54 7.30 12.01
C GLU A 107 10.59 8.48 11.70
N GLY A 108 9.32 8.20 11.38
CA GLY A 108 8.40 9.25 10.93
C GLY A 108 7.06 8.76 10.41
N ARG A 109 6.25 9.70 9.93
CA ARG A 109 4.90 9.46 9.41
C ARG A 109 4.87 9.62 7.89
N GLY A 110 4.16 8.72 7.24
CA GLY A 110 3.88 8.71 5.80
C GLY A 110 2.45 9.08 5.47
#